data_AF-A0A378V0W0-F1
#
_entry.id   AF-A0A378V0W0-F1
#
_cell.length_a   1.000
_cell.length_b   1.000
_cell.length_c   1.000
_cell.angle_alpha   90.00
_cell.angle_beta   90.00
_cell.angle_gamma   90.00
#
_symmetry.space_group_name_H-M   'P 1'
#
loop_
_entity.id
_entity.type
_entity.pdbx_description
1 polymer ?
#
loop_
_entity_poly.entity_id
_entity_poly.type
_entity_poly.pdbx_seq_one_letter_code
_entity_poly.pdbx_strand_id
1 'polypeptide(L)'
;MTEQTYLDTLIDTLEAGGDPQPPAPESNTADLVAGVAEARDRYRGERDEARAERDAYAARIETMQRAEVERLAAEHLSHASDFFTFSGNGIADYLDENGNVDPDKVEADARVIVSERPGLAPRVWATDPTQGAGGPPPGRLPTMADLINS
;
A
#
# COMPACT_ATOMS: atom_id res chain seq x y z
N MET A 1 18.46 -61.24 49.51
CA MET A 1 17.99 -59.97 50.08
C MET A 1 16.65 -59.71 49.44
N THR A 2 15.59 -59.98 50.19
CA THR A 2 14.20 -60.09 49.73
C THR A 2 13.63 -58.72 49.38
N GLU A 3 12.76 -58.65 48.37
CA GLU A 3 12.19 -57.41 47.81
C GLU A 3 11.53 -56.47 48.85
N GLN A 4 11.15 -57.00 50.01
CA GLN A 4 10.62 -56.22 51.13
C GLN A 4 11.64 -55.26 51.75
N THR A 5 12.94 -55.60 51.74
CA THR A 5 13.99 -54.69 52.24
C THR A 5 14.17 -53.47 51.34
N TYR A 6 13.84 -53.59 50.05
CA TYR A 6 13.94 -52.49 49.09
C TYR A 6 12.78 -51.51 49.24
N LEU A 7 11.59 -52.01 49.55
CA LEU A 7 10.40 -51.18 49.78
C LEU A 7 10.44 -50.43 51.11
N ASP A 8 11.06 -50.98 52.14
CA ASP A 8 11.20 -50.31 53.45
C ASP A 8 12.15 -49.10 53.38
N THR A 9 13.26 -49.22 52.63
CA THR A 9 14.19 -48.10 52.38
C THR A 9 13.63 -47.00 51.48
N LEU A 10 12.65 -47.34 50.64
CA LEU A 10 12.01 -46.39 49.73
C LEU A 10 10.91 -45.58 50.43
N ILE A 11 10.34 -46.11 51.50
CA ILE A 11 9.32 -45.43 52.31
C ILE A 11 9.98 -44.49 53.33
N ASP A 12 11.09 -44.91 53.95
CA ASP A 12 11.87 -44.06 54.88
C ASP A 12 12.46 -42.80 54.21
N THR A 13 12.73 -42.87 52.90
CA THR A 13 13.18 -41.71 52.11
C THR A 13 12.04 -40.77 51.66
N LEU A 14 10.78 -41.21 51.73
CA LEU A 14 9.61 -40.39 51.40
C LEU A 14 8.98 -39.69 52.62
N GLU A 15 9.21 -40.19 53.84
CA GLU A 15 8.79 -39.51 55.09
C GLU A 15 9.78 -38.46 55.60
N ALA A 16 10.99 -38.40 55.06
CA ALA A 16 11.91 -37.29 55.24
C ALA A 16 11.42 -36.07 54.42
N GLY A 17 10.31 -35.47 54.83
CA GLY A 17 9.65 -34.30 54.25
C GLY A 17 10.43 -32.99 54.37
N GLY A 18 11.68 -32.99 53.92
CA GLY A 18 12.42 -31.78 53.58
C GLY A 18 12.40 -31.63 52.07
N ASP A 19 11.42 -30.88 51.55
CA ASP A 19 11.48 -30.43 50.16
C ASP A 19 12.87 -29.83 49.90
N PRO A 20 13.65 -30.33 48.92
CA PRO A 20 14.79 -29.58 48.44
C PRO A 20 14.22 -28.36 47.72
N GLN A 21 13.98 -27.29 48.47
CA GLN A 21 13.66 -25.97 47.94
C GLN A 21 14.78 -25.62 46.96
N PRO A 22 14.52 -25.56 45.64
CA PRO A 22 15.53 -25.08 44.71
C PRO A 22 15.91 -23.65 45.16
N PRO A 23 17.21 -23.28 45.13
CA PRO A 23 17.61 -21.93 45.48
C PRO A 23 16.80 -20.97 44.62
N ALA A 24 16.00 -20.12 45.26
CA ALA A 24 15.22 -19.11 44.57
C ALA A 24 16.23 -18.23 43.79
N PRO A 25 16.00 -17.95 42.50
CA PRO A 25 16.84 -16.99 41.81
C PRO A 25 16.70 -15.65 42.54
N GLU A 26 17.79 -15.19 43.17
CA GLU A 26 17.90 -13.86 43.77
C GLU A 26 17.97 -12.79 42.66
N SER A 27 17.03 -12.79 41.71
CA SER A 27 16.79 -11.62 40.88
C SER A 27 15.99 -10.64 41.72
N ASN A 28 16.58 -9.49 42.04
CA ASN A 28 15.88 -8.38 42.70
C ASN A 28 14.56 -8.13 41.97
N THR A 29 13.44 -8.38 42.64
CA THR A 29 12.09 -8.28 42.04
C THR A 29 11.82 -6.90 41.47
N ALA A 30 12.47 -5.86 41.99
CA ALA A 30 12.45 -4.50 41.46
C ALA A 30 13.08 -4.39 40.05
N ASP A 31 14.21 -5.08 39.80
CA ASP A 31 14.89 -5.05 38.50
C ASP A 31 14.07 -5.79 37.44
N LEU A 32 13.39 -6.87 37.83
CA LEU A 32 12.44 -7.57 36.94
C LEU A 32 11.24 -6.70 36.56
N VAL A 33 10.65 -6.01 37.54
CA VAL A 33 9.51 -5.10 37.28
C VAL A 33 9.92 -3.93 36.39
N ALA A 34 11.11 -3.36 36.60
CA ALA A 34 11.66 -2.31 35.76
C ALA A 34 11.92 -2.81 34.32
N GLY A 35 12.52 -3.98 34.15
CA GLY A 35 12.75 -4.59 32.84
C GLY A 35 11.46 -4.90 32.08
N VAL A 36 10.42 -5.35 32.78
CA VAL A 36 9.08 -5.59 32.18
C VAL A 36 8.41 -4.27 31.76
N ALA A 37 8.55 -3.21 32.56
CA ALA A 37 8.01 -1.90 32.22
C ALA A 37 8.70 -1.31 30.98
N GLU A 38 10.03 -1.37 30.92
CA GLU A 38 10.81 -0.90 29.77
C GLU A 38 10.47 -1.71 28.50
N ALA A 39 10.39 -3.03 28.60
CA ALA A 39 10.00 -3.89 27.48
C ALA A 39 8.59 -3.54 26.97
N ARG A 40 7.62 -3.33 27.86
CA ARG A 40 6.26 -2.94 27.49
C ARG A 40 6.23 -1.60 26.77
N ASP A 41 6.97 -0.62 27.26
CA ASP A 41 6.98 0.72 26.68
C ASP A 41 7.69 0.72 25.32
N ARG A 42 8.74 -0.11 25.14
CA ARG A 42 9.35 -0.39 23.84
C ARG A 42 8.37 -1.01 22.84
N TYR A 43 7.66 -2.06 23.24
CA TYR A 43 6.64 -2.71 22.38
C TYR A 43 5.51 -1.76 21.99
N ARG A 44 5.11 -0.84 22.87
CA ARG A 44 4.13 0.20 22.53
C ARG A 44 4.69 1.16 21.49
N GLY A 45 5.94 1.59 21.66
CA GLY A 45 6.65 2.41 20.68
C GLY A 45 6.70 1.76 19.31
N GLU A 46 7.23 0.53 19.23
CA GLU A 46 7.34 -0.24 17.98
C GLU A 46 5.98 -0.43 17.30
N ARG A 47 4.92 -0.69 18.07
CA ARG A 47 3.57 -0.84 17.53
C ARG A 47 3.02 0.47 16.98
N ASP A 48 3.22 1.56 17.69
CA ASP A 48 2.69 2.86 17.28
C ASP A 48 3.48 3.40 16.07
N GLU A 49 4.78 3.14 16.00
CA GLU A 49 5.63 3.37 14.82
C GLU A 49 5.15 2.55 13.62
N ALA A 50 4.95 1.23 13.77
CA ALA A 50 4.44 0.38 12.70
C ALA A 50 3.05 0.81 12.18
N ARG A 51 2.18 1.32 13.07
CA ARG A 51 0.89 1.90 12.68
C ARG A 51 1.08 3.18 11.86
N ALA A 52 1.96 4.07 12.30
CA ALA A 52 2.26 5.30 11.60
C ALA A 52 2.85 5.03 10.20
N GLU A 53 3.76 4.07 10.08
CA GLU A 53 4.33 3.65 8.80
C GLU A 53 3.26 3.09 7.86
N ARG A 54 2.40 2.19 8.35
CA ARG A 54 1.30 1.64 7.56
C ARG A 54 0.37 2.73 7.07
N ASP A 55 0.00 3.67 7.93
CA ASP A 55 -0.93 4.75 7.57
C ASP A 55 -0.28 5.70 6.55
N ALA A 56 1.04 5.94 6.65
CA ALA A 56 1.80 6.70 5.66
C ALA A 56 1.85 5.99 4.29
N TYR A 57 2.06 4.68 4.26
CA TYR A 57 2.02 3.90 3.02
C TYR A 57 0.61 3.86 2.42
N ALA A 58 -0.42 3.70 3.25
CA ALA A 58 -1.81 3.72 2.78
C ALA A 58 -2.16 5.05 2.11
N ALA A 59 -1.80 6.19 2.71
CA ALA A 59 -2.01 7.51 2.11
C ALA A 59 -1.26 7.69 0.78
N ARG A 60 -0.04 7.15 0.68
CA ARG A 60 0.74 7.19 -0.57
C ARG A 60 0.11 6.34 -1.67
N ILE A 61 -0.37 5.15 -1.33
CA ILE A 61 -1.06 4.25 -2.26
C ILE A 61 -2.36 4.90 -2.75
N GLU A 62 -3.16 5.47 -1.85
CA GLU A 62 -4.40 6.17 -2.21
C GLU A 62 -4.13 7.31 -3.19
N THR A 63 -3.05 8.08 -2.99
CA THR A 63 -2.65 9.15 -3.91
C THR A 63 -2.29 8.58 -5.31
N MET A 64 -1.61 7.45 -5.37
CA MET A 64 -1.26 6.78 -6.63
C MET A 64 -2.49 6.20 -7.34
N GLN A 65 -3.39 5.55 -6.59
CA GLN A 65 -4.66 5.02 -7.12
C GLN A 65 -5.51 6.15 -7.69
N ARG A 66 -5.62 7.28 -6.97
CA ARG A 66 -6.33 8.45 -7.44
C ARG A 66 -5.76 8.97 -8.76
N ALA A 67 -4.44 9.14 -8.83
CA ALA A 67 -3.78 9.59 -10.05
C ALA A 67 -4.00 8.62 -11.22
N GLU A 68 -4.06 7.32 -10.96
CA GLU A 68 -4.32 6.31 -11.99
C GLU A 68 -5.77 6.35 -12.49
N VAL A 69 -6.75 6.52 -11.61
CA VAL A 69 -8.15 6.75 -12.01
C VAL A 69 -8.25 7.99 -12.89
N GLU A 70 -7.61 9.08 -12.49
CA GLU A 70 -7.58 10.32 -13.29
C GLU A 70 -6.89 10.09 -14.64
N ARG A 71 -5.81 9.32 -14.69
CA ARG A 71 -5.13 8.96 -15.95
C ARG A 71 -6.06 8.23 -16.91
N LEU A 72 -6.82 7.25 -16.42
CA LEU A 72 -7.77 6.49 -17.23
C LEU A 72 -8.95 7.36 -17.68
N ALA A 73 -9.49 8.17 -16.77
CA ALA A 73 -10.59 9.09 -17.08
C ALA A 73 -10.22 10.15 -18.12
N ALA A 74 -8.94 10.54 -18.21
CA ALA A 74 -8.44 11.52 -19.19
C ALA A 74 -8.61 11.09 -20.66
N GLU A 75 -8.82 9.79 -20.93
CA GLU A 75 -9.11 9.31 -22.29
C GLU A 75 -10.51 9.75 -22.77
N HIS A 76 -11.43 9.98 -21.83
CA HIS A 76 -12.82 10.33 -22.12
C HIS A 76 -13.23 11.73 -21.65
N LEU A 77 -12.45 12.34 -20.75
CA LEU A 77 -12.72 13.66 -20.18
C LEU A 77 -11.59 14.63 -20.51
N SER A 78 -11.96 15.87 -20.83
CA SER A 78 -10.99 16.96 -21.02
C SER A 78 -10.23 17.31 -19.73
N HIS A 79 -10.90 17.19 -18.59
CA HIS A 79 -10.35 17.45 -17.25
C HIS A 79 -10.65 16.25 -16.36
N ALA A 80 -9.67 15.35 -16.22
CA ALA A 80 -9.84 14.14 -15.44
C ALA A 80 -10.03 14.39 -13.93
N SER A 81 -9.55 15.51 -13.41
CA SER A 81 -9.78 15.94 -12.02
C SER A 81 -11.26 16.03 -11.65
N ASP A 82 -12.12 16.26 -12.64
CA ASP A 82 -13.55 16.45 -12.44
C ASP A 82 -14.31 15.12 -12.32
N PHE A 83 -13.65 14.00 -12.63
CA PHE A 83 -14.25 12.67 -12.60
C PHE A 83 -14.87 12.33 -11.24
N PHE A 84 -14.15 12.57 -10.15
CA PHE A 84 -14.66 12.31 -8.78
C PHE A 84 -15.79 13.26 -8.39
N THR A 85 -15.81 14.48 -8.93
CA THR A 85 -16.87 15.45 -8.66
C THR A 85 -18.19 15.03 -9.30
N PHE A 86 -18.14 14.41 -10.49
CA PHE A 86 -19.33 14.09 -11.28
C PHE A 86 -19.78 12.64 -11.18
N SER A 87 -18.90 11.70 -10.85
CA SER A 87 -19.31 10.31 -10.65
C SER A 87 -20.12 10.10 -9.37
N GLY A 88 -19.92 10.94 -8.35
CA GLY A 88 -20.55 10.76 -7.04
C GLY A 88 -20.02 9.56 -6.23
N ASN A 89 -19.01 8.86 -6.76
CA ASN A 89 -18.38 7.67 -6.17
C ASN A 89 -17.02 8.03 -5.57
N GLY A 90 -16.56 7.21 -4.61
CA GLY A 90 -15.23 7.30 -4.02
C GLY A 90 -14.20 6.46 -4.77
N ILE A 91 -12.92 6.57 -4.40
CA ILE A 91 -11.84 5.75 -4.98
C ILE A 91 -12.12 4.26 -4.81
N ALA A 92 -12.66 3.85 -3.65
CA ALA A 92 -12.92 2.46 -3.32
C ALA A 92 -13.87 1.74 -4.29
N ASP A 93 -14.79 2.48 -4.92
CA ASP A 93 -15.77 1.91 -5.85
C ASP A 93 -15.12 1.45 -7.17
N TYR A 94 -13.98 2.06 -7.51
CA TYR A 94 -13.18 1.77 -8.70
C TYR A 94 -12.04 0.78 -8.44
N LEU A 95 -11.96 0.21 -7.25
CA LEU A 95 -10.95 -0.81 -6.95
C LEU A 95 -11.48 -2.22 -7.28
N ASP A 96 -10.55 -3.09 -7.66
CA ASP A 96 -10.76 -4.54 -7.78
C ASP A 96 -10.59 -5.22 -6.40
N GLU A 97 -10.78 -6.54 -6.36
CA GLU A 97 -10.61 -7.34 -5.15
C GLU A 97 -9.17 -7.33 -4.60
N ASN A 98 -8.20 -6.96 -5.43
CA ASN A 98 -6.78 -6.88 -5.09
C ASN A 98 -6.35 -5.46 -4.67
N GLY A 99 -7.26 -4.47 -4.71
CA GLY A 99 -6.97 -3.07 -4.43
C GLY A 99 -6.30 -2.31 -5.59
N ASN A 100 -6.30 -2.85 -6.81
CA ASN A 100 -5.88 -2.14 -8.01
C ASN A 100 -7.07 -1.38 -8.62
N VAL A 101 -6.78 -0.38 -9.44
CA VAL A 101 -7.81 0.36 -10.17
C VAL A 101 -8.37 -0.53 -11.30
N ASP A 102 -9.69 -0.69 -11.32
CA ASP A 102 -10.43 -1.40 -12.36
C ASP A 102 -10.73 -0.45 -13.53
N PRO A 103 -10.09 -0.63 -14.70
CA PRO A 103 -10.24 0.28 -15.83
C PRO A 103 -11.64 0.23 -16.44
N ASP A 104 -12.31 -0.92 -16.42
CA ASP A 104 -13.61 -1.10 -17.06
C ASP A 104 -14.68 -0.30 -16.32
N LYS A 105 -14.61 -0.24 -14.99
CA LYS A 105 -15.50 0.59 -14.16
C LYS A 105 -15.28 2.08 -14.40
N VAL A 106 -14.02 2.52 -14.46
CA VAL A 106 -13.68 3.93 -14.71
C VAL A 106 -14.16 4.36 -16.09
N GLU A 107 -13.94 3.54 -17.12
CA GLU A 107 -14.40 3.80 -18.47
C GLU A 107 -15.92 3.86 -18.57
N ALA A 108 -16.63 2.93 -17.92
CA ALA A 108 -18.09 2.91 -17.91
C ALA A 108 -18.67 4.21 -17.33
N ASP A 109 -18.21 4.63 -16.15
CA ASP A 109 -18.69 5.85 -15.51
C ASP A 109 -18.26 7.12 -16.28
N ALA A 110 -17.05 7.14 -16.83
CA ALA A 110 -16.60 8.26 -17.64
C ALA A 110 -17.48 8.46 -18.88
N ARG A 111 -17.91 7.37 -19.53
CA ARG A 111 -18.84 7.43 -20.66
C ARG A 111 -20.23 7.91 -20.25
N VAL A 112 -20.73 7.49 -19.07
CA VAL A 112 -21.99 7.99 -18.53
C VAL A 112 -21.90 9.49 -18.30
N ILE A 113 -20.85 9.98 -17.65
CA ILE A 113 -20.61 11.42 -17.40
C ILE A 113 -20.60 12.20 -18.72
N VAL A 114 -19.89 11.70 -19.74
CA VAL A 114 -19.86 12.34 -21.07
C VAL A 114 -21.24 12.33 -21.73
N SER A 115 -22.02 11.27 -21.58
CA SER A 115 -23.37 11.19 -22.15
C SER A 115 -24.34 12.20 -21.53
N GLU A 116 -24.25 12.42 -20.22
CA GLU A 116 -25.06 13.41 -19.51
C GLU A 116 -24.57 14.84 -19.76
N ARG A 117 -23.25 15.00 -19.92
CA ARG A 117 -22.57 16.29 -20.05
C ARG A 117 -21.57 16.25 -21.21
N PRO A 118 -22.05 16.39 -22.45
CA PRO A 118 -21.19 16.32 -23.64
C PRO A 118 -20.11 17.43 -23.66
N GLY A 119 -20.29 18.52 -22.91
CA GLY A 119 -19.30 19.59 -22.80
C GLY A 119 -18.03 19.23 -22.02
N LEU A 120 -18.01 18.11 -21.28
CA LEU A 120 -16.83 17.64 -20.57
C LEU A 120 -15.91 16.76 -21.42
N ALA A 121 -16.41 16.29 -22.57
CA ALA A 121 -15.64 15.49 -23.51
C ALA A 121 -14.42 16.26 -24.06
N PRO A 122 -13.33 15.56 -24.42
CA PRO A 122 -12.21 16.13 -25.14
C PRO A 122 -12.67 16.87 -26.39
N ARG A 123 -12.07 18.05 -26.61
CA ARG A 123 -12.41 18.87 -27.78
C ARG A 123 -11.92 18.20 -29.06
N VAL A 124 -12.85 17.62 -29.82
CA VAL A 124 -12.59 17.18 -31.19
C VAL A 124 -12.72 18.39 -32.11
N TRP A 125 -11.71 18.61 -32.95
CA TRP A 125 -11.78 19.70 -33.93
C TRP A 125 -12.70 19.28 -35.07
N ALA A 126 -13.68 20.13 -35.40
CA ALA A 126 -14.63 19.86 -36.48
C ALA A 126 -13.97 19.86 -37.86
N THR A 127 -12.78 20.45 -37.96
CA THR A 127 -12.04 20.58 -39.21
C THR A 127 -10.69 19.89 -39.08
N ASP A 128 -10.23 19.28 -40.16
CA ASP A 128 -8.89 18.73 -40.26
C ASP A 128 -7.84 19.84 -40.04
N PRO A 129 -7.05 19.80 -38.96
CA PRO A 129 -6.02 20.80 -38.70
C PRO A 129 -4.99 20.92 -39.81
N THR A 130 -4.78 19.84 -40.57
CA THR A 130 -3.82 19.84 -41.67
C THR A 130 -4.40 20.41 -42.96
N GLN A 131 -5.72 20.57 -43.08
CA GLN A 131 -6.38 21.07 -44.31
C GLN A 131 -5.84 20.40 -45.60
N GLY A 132 -5.45 19.12 -45.55
CA GLY A 132 -4.82 18.44 -46.68
C GLY A 132 -3.35 18.81 -46.96
N ALA A 133 -2.68 19.56 -46.09
CA ALA A 133 -1.26 19.93 -46.19
C ALA A 133 -0.28 18.77 -45.91
N GLY A 134 -0.79 17.57 -45.60
CA GLY A 134 -0.07 16.31 -45.77
C GLY A 134 1.38 16.30 -45.27
N GLY A 135 1.57 16.38 -43.96
CA GLY A 135 2.84 16.07 -43.31
C GLY A 135 3.61 17.27 -42.75
N PRO A 136 4.62 16.99 -41.90
CA PRO A 136 5.50 18.03 -41.36
C PRO A 136 6.20 18.75 -42.52
N PRO A 137 6.47 20.07 -42.39
CA PRO A 137 7.21 20.80 -43.41
C PRO A 137 8.51 20.06 -43.72
N PRO A 138 8.90 19.92 -45.00
CA PRO A 138 10.11 19.18 -45.35
C PRO A 138 11.27 19.77 -44.54
N GLY A 139 12.02 18.90 -43.85
CA GLY A 139 13.25 19.30 -43.17
C GLY A 139 14.16 20.06 -44.14
N ARG A 140 15.00 20.97 -43.63
CA ARG A 140 15.88 21.83 -44.45
C ARG A 140 16.55 20.98 -45.53
N LEU A 141 16.15 21.22 -46.79
CA LEU A 141 16.73 20.53 -47.93
C LEU A 141 18.22 20.88 -48.02
N PRO A 142 19.09 19.93 -48.39
CA PRO A 142 20.49 20.22 -48.63
C PRO A 142 20.58 21.29 -49.72
N THR A 143 21.28 22.36 -49.40
CA THR A 143 21.52 23.47 -50.32
C THR A 143 22.86 23.26 -51.01
N MET A 144 23.13 24.03 -52.08
CA MET A 144 24.43 24.02 -52.76
C MET A 144 25.60 24.28 -51.79
N ALA A 145 25.37 25.06 -50.72
CA ALA A 145 26.39 25.30 -49.69
C ALA A 145 26.79 24.03 -48.93
N ASP A 146 25.87 23.07 -48.77
CA ASP A 146 26.12 21.79 -48.10
C ASP A 146 26.93 20.84 -49.01
N LEU A 147 26.86 21.02 -50.34
CA LEU A 147 27.69 20.32 -51.32
C LEU A 147 29.09 20.93 -51.49
N ILE A 148 29.24 22.22 -51.20
CA ILE A 148 30.54 22.91 -51.30
C ILE A 148 31.40 22.66 -50.06
N ASN A 149 30.77 22.35 -48.92
CA ASN A 149 31.44 22.11 -47.64
C ASN A 149 31.56 20.62 -47.27
N SER A 150 31.29 19.69 -48.19
CA SER A 150 31.47 18.23 -48.03
C SER A 150 32.76 17.75 -48.67
#